data_AF-A0A1F6Z3Y6-F1
#
_entry.id   AF-A0A1F6Z3Y6-F1
#
_cell.length_a   1.000
_cell.length_b   1.000
_cell.length_c   1.000
_cell.angle_alpha   90.00
_cell.angle_beta   90.00
_cell.angle_gamma   90.00
#
_symmetry.space_group_name_H-M   'P 1'
#
loop_
_entity.id
_entity.type
_entity.pdbx_description
1 polymer ?
#
loop_
_entity_poly.entity_id
_entity_poly.type
_entity_poly.pdbx_seq_one_letter_code
_entity_poly.pdbx_strand_id
1 'polypeptide(L)'
;MVNGNKMKKNKTTSAPARLSLSLLPRNRKAWIEIVEAFVAVLLVAGVLLIIIGRGATGGKDIASNVYYTEISILREIQRNDSMREDILTAQVPVEWEEAGFPESVKNKIAERTPTYLECIGKICEIDDICSLTEKKEQDVYAQAAVISPTIGGGEVYRKLNLFCWTK
;
A
#
# COMPACT_ATOMS: atom_id res chain seq x y z
N MET A 1 -5.54 65.14 -17.07
CA MET A 1 -4.57 64.95 -18.17
C MET A 1 -3.97 63.55 -18.03
N VAL A 2 -4.04 62.75 -19.11
CA VAL A 2 -3.14 61.60 -19.45
C VAL A 2 -3.28 60.34 -18.58
N ASN A 3 -3.34 59.09 -19.06
CA ASN A 3 -3.68 58.47 -20.34
C ASN A 3 -4.07 57.02 -20.02
N GLY A 4 -5.18 56.52 -20.58
CA GLY A 4 -5.60 55.12 -20.44
C GLY A 4 -4.84 54.22 -21.41
N ASN A 5 -4.07 53.27 -20.88
CA ASN A 5 -3.33 52.31 -21.69
C ASN A 5 -4.18 51.06 -21.93
N LYS A 6 -4.71 50.93 -23.15
CA LYS A 6 -5.50 49.78 -23.61
C LYS A 6 -4.58 48.58 -23.90
N MET A 7 -4.65 47.56 -23.03
CA MET A 7 -4.10 46.23 -23.32
C MET A 7 -4.85 45.59 -24.49
N LYS A 8 -4.13 45.34 -25.61
CA LYS A 8 -4.60 44.54 -26.73
C LYS A 8 -4.51 43.05 -26.37
N LYS A 9 -5.65 42.36 -26.33
CA LYS A 9 -5.72 40.90 -26.21
C LYS A 9 -5.52 40.27 -27.60
N ASN A 10 -4.42 39.56 -27.80
CA ASN A 10 -4.19 38.75 -28.99
C ASN A 10 -4.94 37.43 -28.85
N LYS A 11 -5.94 37.21 -29.71
CA LYS A 11 -6.63 35.92 -29.87
C LYS A 11 -5.82 35.05 -30.82
N THR A 12 -5.10 34.06 -30.28
CA THR A 12 -4.49 33.00 -31.07
C THR A 12 -5.54 31.90 -31.28
N THR A 13 -6.22 31.95 -32.41
CA THR A 13 -7.13 30.89 -32.88
C THR A 13 -6.30 29.70 -33.36
N SER A 14 -6.09 28.72 -32.50
CA SER A 14 -5.55 27.40 -32.89
C SER A 14 -6.63 26.61 -33.61
N ALA A 15 -6.43 26.37 -34.91
CA ALA A 15 -7.31 25.53 -35.71
C ALA A 15 -7.29 24.07 -35.18
N PRO A 16 -8.43 23.38 -35.11
CA PRO A 16 -8.46 21.97 -34.75
C PRO A 16 -7.83 21.14 -35.86
N ALA A 17 -6.79 20.37 -35.52
CA ALA A 17 -6.21 19.36 -36.38
C ALA A 17 -7.29 18.32 -36.74
N ARG A 18 -7.86 18.46 -37.94
CA ARG A 18 -8.74 17.44 -38.52
C ARG A 18 -7.87 16.25 -38.89
N LEU A 19 -7.97 15.17 -38.11
CA LEU A 19 -7.52 13.84 -38.52
C LEU A 19 -8.29 13.47 -39.79
N SER A 20 -7.64 13.69 -40.93
CA SER A 20 -8.08 13.23 -42.25
C SER A 20 -8.02 11.72 -42.26
N LEU A 21 -9.15 11.08 -41.95
CA LEU A 21 -9.35 9.63 -42.09
C LEU A 21 -9.56 9.28 -43.57
N SER A 22 -8.56 9.53 -44.40
CA SER A 22 -8.54 9.11 -45.81
C SER A 22 -7.67 7.87 -45.97
N LEU A 23 -8.10 6.78 -45.33
CA LEU A 23 -7.54 5.43 -45.50
C LEU A 23 -8.70 4.43 -45.52
N LEU A 24 -9.71 4.70 -46.36
CA LEU A 24 -10.72 3.70 -46.68
C LEU A 24 -10.18 2.80 -47.80
N PRO A 25 -9.90 1.53 -47.50
CA PRO A 25 -9.34 0.58 -48.44
C PRO A 25 -10.33 0.34 -49.59
N ARG A 26 -9.81 0.41 -50.83
CA ARG A 26 -10.56 0.31 -52.08
C ARG A 26 -11.32 -1.02 -52.21
N ASN A 27 -10.90 -2.06 -51.48
CA ASN A 27 -11.56 -3.38 -51.41
C ASN A 27 -12.16 -3.62 -50.02
N ARG A 28 -13.43 -3.25 -49.85
CA ARG A 28 -14.17 -3.41 -48.58
C ARG A 28 -14.32 -4.88 -48.16
N LYS A 29 -14.44 -5.81 -49.12
CA LYS A 29 -14.58 -7.25 -48.84
C LYS A 29 -13.36 -7.84 -48.14
N ALA A 30 -12.16 -7.60 -48.67
CA ALA A 30 -10.91 -8.11 -48.09
C ALA A 30 -10.63 -7.52 -46.70
N TRP A 31 -11.05 -6.28 -46.47
CA TRP A 31 -10.85 -5.65 -45.16
C TRP A 31 -11.79 -6.18 -44.07
N ILE A 32 -13.03 -6.54 -44.44
CA ILE A 32 -13.97 -7.18 -43.50
C ILE A 32 -13.40 -8.53 -43.03
N GLU A 33 -12.83 -9.31 -43.94
CA GLU A 33 -12.23 -10.62 -43.65
C GLU A 33 -11.04 -10.51 -42.67
N ILE A 34 -10.21 -9.48 -42.81
CA ILE A 34 -9.09 -9.19 -41.88
C ILE A 34 -9.61 -8.80 -40.49
N VAL A 35 -10.62 -7.92 -40.43
CA VAL A 35 -11.20 -7.47 -39.16
C VAL A 35 -11.87 -8.63 -38.42
N GLU A 36 -12.55 -9.52 -39.13
CA GLU A 36 -13.17 -10.71 -38.56
C GLU A 36 -12.13 -11.63 -37.89
N ALA A 37 -11.05 -11.95 -38.61
CA ALA A 37 -9.96 -12.76 -38.05
C ALA A 37 -9.29 -12.09 -36.85
N PHE A 38 -9.10 -10.76 -36.88
CA PHE A 38 -8.52 -10.01 -35.77
C PHE A 38 -9.41 -10.04 -34.52
N VAL A 39 -10.73 -9.86 -34.68
CA VAL A 39 -11.69 -9.93 -33.57
C VAL A 39 -11.71 -11.33 -32.95
N ALA A 40 -11.60 -12.39 -33.76
CA ALA A 40 -11.52 -13.76 -33.26
C ALA A 40 -10.26 -13.98 -32.39
N VAL A 41 -9.10 -13.49 -32.83
CA VAL A 41 -7.86 -13.56 -32.04
C VAL A 41 -7.96 -12.77 -30.74
N LEU A 42 -8.55 -11.57 -30.76
CA LEU A 42 -8.75 -10.77 -29.55
C LEU A 42 -9.69 -11.44 -28.55
N LEU A 43 -10.76 -12.11 -29.02
CA LEU A 43 -11.66 -12.86 -28.14
C LEU A 43 -10.93 -14.02 -27.46
N VAL A 44 -10.15 -14.80 -28.21
CA VAL A 44 -9.36 -15.91 -27.65
C VAL A 44 -8.31 -15.39 -26.64
N ALA A 45 -7.59 -14.32 -26.97
CA ALA A 45 -6.64 -13.69 -26.06
C ALA A 45 -7.32 -13.14 -24.79
N GLY A 46 -8.50 -12.55 -24.93
CA GLY A 46 -9.29 -12.05 -23.80
C GLY A 46 -9.71 -13.16 -22.84
N VAL A 47 -10.16 -14.30 -23.37
CA VAL A 47 -10.51 -15.48 -22.55
C VAL A 47 -9.28 -16.03 -21.83
N LEU A 48 -8.14 -16.14 -22.53
CA LEU A 48 -6.86 -16.59 -21.93
C LEU A 48 -6.43 -15.70 -20.76
N LEU A 49 -6.54 -14.38 -20.90
CA LEU A 49 -6.20 -13.42 -19.84
C LEU A 49 -7.08 -13.60 -18.60
N ILE A 50 -8.37 -13.90 -18.75
CA ILE A 50 -9.28 -14.15 -17.62
C ILE A 50 -8.88 -15.42 -16.85
N ILE A 51 -8.47 -16.47 -17.56
CA ILE A 51 -8.05 -17.74 -16.94
C ILE A 51 -6.76 -17.53 -16.14
N ILE A 52 -5.78 -16.83 -16.71
CA ILE A 52 -4.52 -16.50 -16.02
C ILE A 52 -4.78 -15.62 -14.79
N GLY A 53 -5.69 -14.64 -14.92
CA GLY A 53 -6.07 -13.75 -13.81
C GLY A 53 -6.73 -14.46 -12.63
N ARG A 54 -7.42 -15.59 -12.86
CA ARG A 54 -8.04 -16.40 -11.79
C ARG A 54 -7.07 -17.35 -11.09
N GLY A 55 -6.01 -17.82 -11.76
CA GLY A 55 -4.99 -18.68 -11.15
C GLY A 55 -4.08 -17.95 -10.15
N ALA A 56 -3.92 -16.63 -10.30
CA ALA A 56 -3.01 -15.83 -9.48
C ALA A 56 -3.62 -15.27 -8.17
N THR A 57 -4.90 -15.53 -7.88
CA THR A 57 -5.58 -14.90 -6.73
C THR A 57 -5.55 -15.72 -5.44
N GLY A 58 -5.04 -16.96 -5.45
CA GLY A 58 -5.01 -17.81 -4.25
C GLY A 58 -4.23 -17.21 -3.05
N GLY A 59 -3.23 -16.36 -3.31
CA GLY A 59 -2.47 -15.67 -2.26
C GLY A 59 -3.07 -14.34 -1.77
N LYS A 60 -4.05 -13.77 -2.48
CA LYS A 60 -4.64 -12.47 -2.12
C LYS A 60 -5.46 -12.53 -0.83
N ASP A 61 -6.10 -13.66 -0.58
CA ASP A 61 -6.96 -13.81 0.60
C ASP A 61 -6.13 -13.89 1.88
N ILE A 62 -4.98 -14.58 1.86
CA ILE A 62 -4.08 -14.65 3.01
C ILE A 62 -3.42 -13.30 3.25
N ALA A 63 -2.81 -12.70 2.22
CA ALA A 63 -2.13 -11.41 2.35
C ALA A 63 -3.07 -10.30 2.85
N SER A 64 -4.30 -10.26 2.34
CA SER A 64 -5.30 -9.29 2.82
C SER A 64 -5.72 -9.56 4.26
N ASN A 65 -5.91 -10.82 4.65
CA ASN A 65 -6.28 -11.17 6.03
C ASN A 65 -5.16 -10.84 7.03
N VAL A 66 -3.89 -11.09 6.69
CA VAL A 66 -2.73 -10.69 7.50
C VAL A 66 -2.72 -9.17 7.67
N TYR A 67 -2.85 -8.42 6.58
CA TYR A 67 -2.88 -6.96 6.61
C TYR A 67 -4.01 -6.40 7.51
N TYR A 68 -5.22 -6.95 7.42
CA TYR A 68 -6.32 -6.52 8.30
C TYR A 68 -6.06 -6.87 9.76
N THR A 69 -5.44 -8.02 10.02
CA THR A 69 -5.05 -8.46 11.36
C THR A 69 -4.02 -7.50 11.96
N GLU A 70 -2.94 -7.21 11.22
CA GLU A 70 -1.88 -6.27 11.65
C GLU A 70 -2.45 -4.88 11.97
N ILE A 71 -3.29 -4.35 11.09
CA ILE A 71 -3.92 -3.04 11.31
C ILE A 71 -4.85 -3.06 12.52
N SER A 72 -5.61 -4.14 12.74
CA SER A 72 -6.49 -4.24 13.91
C SER A 72 -5.68 -4.20 15.20
N ILE A 73 -4.57 -4.96 15.25
CA ILE A 73 -3.66 -5.01 16.39
C ILE A 73 -3.06 -3.62 16.67
N LEU A 74 -2.47 -3.01 15.65
CA LEU A 74 -1.81 -1.71 15.78
C LEU A 74 -2.81 -0.61 16.19
N ARG A 75 -4.04 -0.63 15.66
CA ARG A 75 -5.09 0.32 16.05
C ARG A 75 -5.53 0.17 17.49
N GLU A 76 -5.56 -1.04 18.03
CA GLU A 76 -5.88 -1.26 19.44
C GLU A 76 -4.80 -0.73 20.36
N ILE A 77 -3.53 -0.98 20.01
CA ILE A 77 -2.38 -0.43 20.72
C ILE A 77 -2.42 1.11 20.68
N GLN A 78 -2.66 1.69 19.50
CA GLN A 78 -2.79 3.15 19.34
C GLN A 78 -3.96 3.77 20.11
N ARG A 79 -5.00 3.00 20.43
CA ARG A 79 -6.16 3.50 21.18
C ARG A 79 -6.02 3.31 22.69
N ASN A 80 -5.04 2.55 23.14
CA ASN A 80 -4.83 2.30 24.56
C ASN A 80 -3.72 3.21 25.08
N ASP A 81 -4.09 4.15 25.96
CA ASP A 81 -3.16 5.14 26.49
C ASP A 81 -2.02 4.49 27.30
N SER A 82 -2.31 3.44 28.07
CA SER A 82 -1.28 2.73 28.84
C SER A 82 -0.26 2.05 27.93
N MET A 83 -0.71 1.36 26.88
CA MET A 83 0.23 0.75 25.92
C MET A 83 1.04 1.80 25.16
N ARG A 84 0.45 2.96 24.89
CA ARG A 84 1.16 4.07 24.24
C ARG A 84 2.24 4.64 25.13
N GLU A 85 1.94 4.88 26.40
CA GLU A 85 2.91 5.37 27.39
C GLU A 85 4.07 4.38 27.55
N ASP A 86 3.78 3.08 27.63
CA ASP A 86 4.81 2.04 27.70
C ASP A 86 5.76 2.08 26.48
N ILE A 87 5.21 2.27 25.26
CA ILE A 87 6.02 2.38 24.03
C ILE A 87 6.86 3.66 24.03
N LEU A 88 6.31 4.77 24.51
CA LEU A 88 7.00 6.07 24.52
C LEU A 88 8.17 6.09 25.51
N THR A 89 8.04 5.37 26.64
CA THR A 89 9.06 5.27 27.68
C THR A 89 10.12 4.19 27.43
N ALA A 90 9.87 3.27 26.49
CA ALA A 90 10.82 2.22 26.13
C ALA A 90 12.15 2.79 25.62
N GLN A 91 13.25 2.10 25.95
CA GLN A 91 14.55 2.35 25.33
C GLN A 91 14.51 1.81 23.91
N VAL A 92 14.85 2.63 22.92
CA VAL A 92 14.80 2.25 21.50
C VAL A 92 16.18 2.35 20.85
N PRO A 93 16.46 1.56 19.80
CA PRO A 93 15.61 0.50 19.23
C PRO A 93 15.51 -0.71 20.17
N VAL A 94 14.34 -1.35 20.22
CA VAL A 94 14.12 -2.56 21.01
C VAL A 94 13.34 -3.61 20.25
N GLU A 95 13.84 -4.84 20.30
CA GLU A 95 13.25 -6.00 19.63
C GLU A 95 12.34 -6.81 20.54
N TRP A 96 11.48 -7.64 19.92
CA TRP A 96 10.48 -8.45 20.61
C TRP A 96 11.04 -9.32 21.75
N GLU A 97 12.21 -9.91 21.57
CA GLU A 97 12.83 -10.81 22.56
C GLU A 97 13.62 -10.06 23.65
N GLU A 98 13.81 -8.75 23.50
CA GLU A 98 14.58 -7.97 24.46
C GLU A 98 13.76 -7.64 25.70
N ALA A 99 14.45 -7.57 26.86
CA ALA A 99 13.84 -7.27 28.15
C ALA A 99 13.26 -5.85 28.24
N GLY A 100 13.66 -4.94 27.35
CA GLY A 100 13.15 -3.57 27.28
C GLY A 100 11.81 -3.42 26.57
N PHE A 101 11.29 -4.48 25.95
CA PHE A 101 10.06 -4.40 25.18
C PHE A 101 8.83 -4.56 26.10
N PRO A 102 7.85 -3.63 26.07
CA PRO A 102 6.70 -3.67 26.97
C PRO A 102 5.87 -4.96 26.92
N GLU A 103 5.70 -5.62 28.07
CA GLU A 103 4.90 -6.84 28.18
C GLU A 103 3.42 -6.63 27.82
N SER A 104 2.85 -5.46 28.15
CA SER A 104 1.47 -5.09 27.79
C SER A 104 1.23 -5.20 26.28
N VAL A 105 2.19 -4.69 25.50
CA VAL A 105 2.17 -4.71 24.03
C VAL A 105 2.43 -6.13 23.51
N LYS A 106 3.37 -6.88 24.09
CA LYS A 106 3.63 -8.29 23.70
C LYS A 106 2.39 -9.15 23.87
N ASN A 107 1.77 -9.07 25.06
CA ASN A 107 0.58 -9.83 25.39
C ASN A 107 -0.56 -9.48 24.45
N LYS A 108 -0.72 -8.19 24.11
CA LYS A 108 -1.79 -7.78 23.20
C LYS A 108 -1.59 -8.29 21.77
N ILE A 109 -0.36 -8.23 21.27
CA ILE A 109 -0.01 -8.76 19.95
C ILE A 109 -0.24 -10.27 19.93
N ALA A 110 0.24 -11.00 20.95
CA ALA A 110 0.06 -12.45 21.05
C ALA A 110 -1.42 -12.89 21.16
N GLU A 111 -2.24 -12.17 21.94
CA GLU A 111 -3.68 -12.43 22.10
C GLU A 111 -4.44 -12.27 20.77
N ARG A 112 -4.09 -11.24 20.00
CA ARG A 112 -4.78 -10.90 18.75
C ARG A 112 -4.22 -11.63 17.53
N THR A 113 -3.02 -12.21 17.64
CA THR A 113 -2.40 -12.97 16.57
C THR A 113 -3.10 -14.33 16.43
N PRO A 114 -3.64 -14.67 15.26
CA PRO A 114 -4.28 -15.95 15.04
C PRO A 114 -3.25 -17.08 15.01
N THR A 115 -3.67 -18.30 15.29
CA THR A 115 -2.77 -19.45 15.51
C THR A 115 -1.89 -19.81 14.31
N TYR A 116 -2.36 -19.53 13.09
CA TYR A 116 -1.64 -19.76 11.82
C TYR A 116 -0.56 -18.72 11.51
N LEU A 117 -0.50 -17.62 12.27
CA LEU A 117 0.51 -16.58 12.13
C LEU A 117 1.45 -16.57 13.32
N GLU A 118 2.65 -16.08 13.05
CA GLU A 118 3.62 -15.65 14.04
C GLU A 118 3.91 -14.18 13.78
N CYS A 119 3.73 -13.35 14.80
CA CYS A 119 3.89 -11.91 14.71
C CYS A 119 4.83 -11.42 15.80
N ILE A 120 5.77 -10.56 15.42
CA ILE A 120 6.74 -9.94 16.33
C ILE A 120 6.75 -8.43 16.13
N GLY A 121 6.97 -7.71 17.22
CA GLY A 121 7.05 -6.26 17.25
C GLY A 121 8.49 -5.76 17.35
N LYS A 122 8.77 -4.60 16.77
CA LYS A 122 9.99 -3.82 17.01
C LYS A 122 9.63 -2.36 17.23
N ILE A 123 10.17 -1.75 18.28
CA ILE A 123 9.97 -0.33 18.55
C ILE A 123 11.25 0.41 18.16
N CYS A 124 11.09 1.47 17.38
CA CYS A 124 12.17 2.27 16.84
C CYS A 124 11.85 3.77 16.93
N GLU A 125 12.87 4.59 16.66
CA GLU A 125 12.65 6.01 16.39
C GLU A 125 11.89 6.23 15.08
N ILE A 126 11.25 7.39 14.94
CA ILE A 126 10.46 7.69 13.76
C ILE A 126 11.33 7.75 12.50
N ASP A 127 12.52 8.32 12.63
CA ASP A 127 13.48 8.55 11.54
C ASP A 127 14.38 7.33 11.26
N ASP A 128 14.46 6.38 12.19
CA ASP A 128 15.31 5.20 12.05
C ASP A 128 14.68 4.11 11.19
N ILE A 129 15.54 3.35 10.50
CA ILE A 129 15.14 2.17 9.73
C ILE A 129 14.80 1.05 10.72
N CYS A 130 13.51 0.77 10.85
CA CYS A 130 13.00 -0.27 11.73
C CYS A 130 12.84 -1.58 10.95
N SER A 131 13.95 -2.30 10.78
CA SER A 131 13.99 -3.58 10.08
C SER A 131 14.25 -4.74 11.03
N LEU A 132 13.73 -5.90 10.65
CA LEU A 132 14.03 -7.19 11.26
C LEU A 132 15.51 -7.52 11.08
N THR A 133 16.21 -7.85 12.17
CA THR A 133 17.64 -8.19 12.13
C THR A 133 17.86 -9.56 11.48
N GLU A 134 16.95 -10.50 11.72
CA GLU A 134 16.98 -11.82 11.11
C GLU A 134 16.29 -11.84 9.75
N LYS A 135 16.96 -12.44 8.76
CA LYS A 135 16.31 -12.77 7.49
C LYS A 135 15.48 -14.04 7.67
N LYS A 136 14.20 -13.95 7.35
CA LYS A 136 13.33 -15.13 7.22
C LYS A 136 13.29 -15.56 5.75
N GLU A 137 13.21 -16.87 5.52
CA GLU A 137 13.09 -17.44 4.16
C GLU A 137 11.66 -17.31 3.59
N GLN A 138 10.71 -16.92 4.44
CA GLN A 138 9.30 -16.81 4.11
C GLN A 138 8.90 -15.38 3.76
N ASP A 139 7.70 -15.24 3.19
CA ASP A 139 7.08 -13.94 2.94
C ASP A 139 6.69 -13.27 4.26
N VAL A 140 7.47 -12.25 4.65
CA VAL A 140 7.22 -11.44 5.84
C VAL A 140 6.36 -10.24 5.47
N TYR A 141 5.19 -10.16 6.10
CA TYR A 141 4.33 -8.99 6.06
C TYR A 141 4.79 -8.01 7.13
N ALA A 142 4.76 -6.72 6.81
CA ALA A 142 5.24 -5.68 7.71
C ALA A 142 4.33 -4.47 7.67
N GLN A 143 3.86 -4.05 8.85
CA GLN A 143 3.05 -2.86 9.01
C GLN A 143 3.59 -1.99 10.14
N ALA A 144 3.63 -0.68 9.89
CA ALA A 144 4.13 0.31 10.84
C ALA A 144 2.98 1.17 11.40
N ALA A 145 3.10 1.54 12.66
CA ALA A 145 2.26 2.53 13.32
C ALA A 145 3.11 3.55 14.07
N VAL A 146 2.82 4.83 13.86
CA VAL A 146 3.40 5.91 14.66
C VAL A 146 2.61 6.05 15.94
N ILE A 147 3.31 6.07 17.06
CA ILE A 147 2.78 6.31 18.40
C ILE A 147 3.16 7.74 18.80
N SER A 148 2.13 8.50 19.17
CA SER A 148 2.26 9.88 19.63
C SER A 148 1.90 9.98 21.11
N PRO A 149 2.47 10.98 21.82
CA PRO A 149 2.12 11.25 23.20
C PRO A 149 0.70 11.79 23.31
N THR A 150 0.08 11.59 24.46
CA THR A 150 -1.22 12.20 24.77
C THR A 150 -1.05 13.71 24.89
N ILE A 151 -2.11 14.49 24.70
CA ILE A 151 -2.07 15.96 24.76
C ILE A 151 -1.36 16.40 26.06
N GLY A 152 -0.21 17.06 25.93
CA GLY A 152 0.63 17.50 27.05
C GLY A 152 1.81 16.58 27.42
N GLY A 153 2.01 15.46 26.73
CA GLY A 153 3.02 14.42 27.03
C GLY A 153 4.39 14.57 26.35
N GLY A 154 4.76 15.77 25.89
CA GLY A 154 6.06 16.04 25.24
C GLY A 154 6.09 15.83 23.72
N GLU A 155 7.29 15.89 23.13
CA GLU A 155 7.54 15.82 21.68
C GLU A 155 8.19 14.49 21.23
N VAL A 156 8.08 13.44 22.05
CA VAL A 156 8.69 12.14 21.74
C VAL A 156 7.72 11.31 20.89
N TYR A 157 8.14 10.96 19.68
CA TYR A 157 7.40 10.07 18.78
C TYR A 157 8.15 8.76 18.62
N ARG A 158 7.42 7.65 18.67
CA ARG A 158 7.97 6.31 18.46
C ARG A 158 7.24 5.61 17.33
N LYS A 159 7.92 4.67 16.69
CA LYS A 159 7.37 3.86 15.62
C LYS A 159 7.36 2.41 16.07
N LEU A 160 6.18 1.79 16.06
CA LEU A 160 6.01 0.36 16.29
C LEU A 160 5.84 -0.32 14.93
N ASN A 161 6.78 -1.18 14.57
CA ASN A 161 6.67 -2.06 13.43
C ASN A 161 6.22 -3.44 13.90
N LEU A 162 5.19 -3.98 13.26
CA LEU A 162 4.71 -5.33 13.43
C LEU A 162 5.10 -6.12 12.18
N PHE A 163 5.71 -7.28 12.39
CA PHE A 163 6.10 -8.20 11.34
C PHE A 163 5.40 -9.52 11.55
N CYS A 164 4.68 -10.00 10.55
CA CYS A 164 3.93 -11.26 10.62
C CYS A 164 4.30 -12.20 9.47
N TRP A 165 4.34 -13.50 9.73
CA TRP A 165 4.49 -14.55 8.71
C TRP A 165 3.63 -15.77 9.06
N THR A 166 3.39 -16.61 8.06
CA THR A 166 2.65 -17.87 8.22
C THR A 166 3.58 -18.94 8.76
N LYS A 167 3.16 -19.68 9.78
CA LYS A 167 3.96 -20.79 10.35
C LYS A 167 4.15 -21.95 9.38
#